data_AF-A0AAD5XJQ9-F1
#
_entry.id   AF-A0AAD5XJQ9-F1
#
_cell.length_a   1.000
_cell.length_b   1.000
_cell.length_c   1.000
_cell.angle_alpha   90.00
_cell.angle_beta   90.00
_cell.angle_gamma   90.00
#
_symmetry.space_group_name_H-M   'P 1'
#
loop_
_entity.id
_entity.type
_entity.pdbx_description
1 polymer ?
#
loop_
_entity_poly.entity_id
_entity_poly.type
_entity_poly.pdbx_seq_one_letter_code
_entity_poly.pdbx_strand_id
1 'polypeptide(L)'
;MRDKVPFEPEENDEAYIQLKLGDANFVYQNLEWILDGPVGGNREAAAAALQEISEKNRSLEAENQNLKFRLAVMQDMLAGTKLDMIKLQAQLGK
;
A
#
# COMPACT_ATOMS: atom_id res chain seq x y z
N MET A 1 -21.48 40.40 5.77
CA MET A 1 -20.63 39.54 6.62
C MET A 1 -21.16 38.14 6.44
N ARG A 2 -20.36 37.20 5.92
CA ARG A 2 -20.72 35.79 5.81
C ARG A 2 -20.05 35.08 6.98
N ASP A 3 -20.86 34.61 7.92
CA ASP A 3 -20.38 33.82 9.04
C ASP A 3 -19.70 32.56 8.51
N LYS A 4 -18.41 32.42 8.81
CA LYS A 4 -17.68 31.18 8.58
C LYS A 4 -18.15 30.21 9.65
N VAL A 5 -18.93 29.21 9.26
CA VAL A 5 -19.23 28.07 10.13
C VAL A 5 -17.87 27.42 10.49
N PRO A 6 -17.51 27.33 11.79
CA PRO A 6 -16.28 26.67 12.20
C PRO A 6 -16.36 25.20 11.81
N PHE A 7 -15.32 24.69 11.13
CA PHE A 7 -15.15 23.25 10.97
C PHE A 7 -14.73 22.70 12.34
N GLU A 8 -15.68 22.15 13.07
CA GLU A 8 -15.40 21.33 14.24
C GLU A 8 -15.11 19.91 13.72
N PRO A 9 -13.91 19.35 13.96
CA PRO A 9 -13.65 17.96 13.62
C PRO A 9 -14.52 17.09 14.52
N GLU A 10 -15.47 16.35 13.96
CA GLU A 10 -16.26 15.39 14.71
C GLU A 10 -15.33 14.33 15.33
N GLU A 11 -15.18 14.40 16.66
CA GLU A 11 -14.60 13.34 17.49
C GLU A 11 -15.64 12.21 17.63
N ASN A 12 -15.61 11.24 16.71
CA ASN A 12 -16.18 9.87 16.75
C ASN A 12 -16.12 9.36 15.30
N ASP A 13 -15.61 8.20 14.91
CA ASP A 13 -15.32 6.93 15.57
C ASP A 13 -14.16 6.28 14.79
N GLU A 14 -13.42 5.36 15.42
CA GLU A 14 -12.49 4.37 14.84
C GLU A 14 -12.08 4.58 13.36
N ALA A 15 -10.80 4.83 13.10
CA ALA A 15 -10.22 5.14 11.78
C ALA A 15 -10.42 4.00 10.75
N TYR A 16 -11.63 3.82 10.27
CA TYR A 16 -11.96 2.93 9.19
C TYR A 16 -11.66 3.63 7.86
N ILE A 17 -10.93 2.95 6.98
CA ILE A 17 -10.73 3.46 5.63
C ILE A 17 -12.04 3.24 4.88
N GLN A 18 -12.71 4.33 4.50
CA GLN A 18 -13.92 4.28 3.70
C GLN A 18 -13.59 4.57 2.23
N LEU A 19 -14.14 3.77 1.32
CA LEU A 19 -13.99 3.90 -0.13
C LEU A 19 -15.37 3.99 -0.77
N LYS A 20 -15.64 5.09 -1.49
CA LYS A 20 -16.88 5.26 -2.25
C LYS A 20 -16.66 4.95 -3.73
N LEU A 21 -17.38 3.97 -4.26
CA LEU A 21 -17.37 3.58 -5.67
C LEU A 21 -18.78 3.75 -6.26
N GLY A 22 -19.03 4.91 -6.88
CA GLY A 22 -20.38 5.27 -7.34
C GLY A 22 -21.33 5.48 -6.16
N ASP A 23 -22.43 4.71 -6.14
CA ASP A 23 -23.42 4.71 -5.05
C ASP A 23 -23.11 3.69 -3.94
N ALA A 24 -22.04 2.88 -4.10
CA ALA A 24 -21.61 1.92 -3.10
C ALA A 24 -20.56 2.54 -2.17
N ASN A 25 -20.78 2.41 -0.86
CA ASN A 25 -19.78 2.73 0.16
C ASN A 25 -19.16 1.42 0.65
N PHE A 26 -17.84 1.40 0.79
CA PHE A 26 -17.10 0.28 1.36
C PHE A 26 -16.30 0.75 2.55
N VAL A 27 -16.19 -0.11 3.56
CA VAL A 27 -15.44 0.13 4.78
C VAL A 27 -14.41 -0.98 4.91
N TYR A 28 -13.16 -0.62 5.16
CA TYR A 28 -12.10 -1.58 5.38
C TYR A 28 -12.07 -2.01 6.84
N GLN A 29 -12.39 -3.28 7.12
CA GLN A 29 -12.40 -3.87 8.46
C GLN A 29 -11.81 -5.28 8.42
N ASN A 30 -11.03 -5.65 9.44
CA ASN A 30 -10.43 -6.99 9.55
C ASN A 30 -9.68 -7.46 8.29
N LEU A 31 -8.95 -6.54 7.65
CA LEU A 31 -8.23 -6.76 6.39
C LEU A 31 -9.10 -7.04 5.14
N GLU A 32 -10.41 -6.84 5.25
CA GLU A 32 -11.36 -7.05 4.18
C GLU A 32 -12.16 -5.78 3.87
N TRP A 33 -12.53 -5.60 2.61
CA TRP A 33 -13.46 -4.54 2.23
C TRP A 33 -14.90 -5.03 2.36
N ILE A 34 -15.66 -4.37 3.22
CA ILE A 34 -17.07 -4.69 3.49
C ILE A 34 -17.94 -3.60 2.89
N LEU A 35 -19.03 -3.99 2.23
CA LEU A 35 -20.00 -3.04 1.72
C LEU A 35 -20.82 -2.46 2.88
N ASP A 36 -20.85 -1.13 2.97
CA ASP A 36 -21.61 -0.40 3.97
C ASP A 36 -22.90 0.15 3.35
N GLY A 37 -24.02 -0.42 3.78
CA GLY A 37 -25.37 0.00 3.42
C GLY A 37 -26.01 -0.70 2.19
N PRO A 38 -27.32 -0.47 1.98
CA PRO A 38 -28.06 -1.04 0.86
C PRO A 38 -27.79 -0.26 -0.44
N VAL A 39 -27.31 -0.95 -1.47
CA VAL A 39 -26.99 -0.34 -2.77
C VAL A 39 -28.16 -0.49 -3.73
N GLY A 40 -28.66 0.63 -4.27
CA GLY A 40 -29.57 0.63 -5.40
C GLY A 40 -28.84 0.18 -6.67
N GLY A 41 -29.13 -1.03 -7.16
CA GLY A 41 -28.90 -1.42 -8.56
C GLY A 41 -27.51 -1.18 -9.17
N ASN A 42 -26.41 -1.53 -8.49
CA ASN A 42 -25.11 -1.77 -9.15
C ASN A 42 -24.08 -2.52 -8.27
N ARG A 43 -24.56 -3.23 -7.24
CA ARG A 43 -23.75 -3.87 -6.19
C ARG A 43 -22.73 -4.86 -6.74
N GLU A 44 -23.15 -5.69 -7.71
CA GLU A 44 -22.30 -6.75 -8.26
C GLU A 44 -21.12 -6.21 -9.05
N ALA A 45 -21.33 -5.14 -9.82
CA ALA A 45 -20.26 -4.48 -10.57
C ALA A 45 -19.23 -3.81 -9.64
N ALA A 46 -19.71 -3.13 -8.59
CA ALA A 46 -18.83 -2.50 -7.60
C ALA A 46 -18.04 -3.54 -6.79
N ALA A 47 -18.66 -4.65 -6.40
CA ALA A 47 -17.99 -5.74 -5.70
C ALA A 47 -16.94 -6.43 -6.59
N ALA A 48 -17.26 -6.67 -7.87
CA ALA A 48 -16.31 -7.25 -8.82
C ALA A 48 -15.10 -6.33 -9.07
N ALA A 49 -15.31 -5.02 -9.23
CA ALA A 49 -14.23 -4.06 -9.39
C ALA A 49 -13.34 -4.00 -8.14
N LEU A 50 -13.93 -4.08 -6.95
CA LEU A 50 -13.17 -4.06 -5.70
C LEU A 50 -12.37 -5.35 -5.49
N GLN A 51 -12.91 -6.49 -5.88
CA GLN A 51 -12.19 -7.76 -5.89
C GLN A 51 -10.98 -7.68 -6.82
N GLU A 52 -11.16 -7.18 -8.05
CA GLU A 52 -10.06 -7.00 -9.01
C GLU A 52 -8.96 -6.06 -8.46
N ILE A 53 -9.35 -4.94 -7.85
CA ILE A 53 -8.40 -4.00 -7.22
C ILE A 53 -7.65 -4.67 -6.07
N SER A 54 -8.36 -5.44 -5.23
CA SER A 54 -7.78 -6.11 -4.07
C SER A 54 -6.78 -7.19 -4.49
N GLU A 55 -7.10 -7.97 -5.52
CA GLU A 55 -6.21 -8.97 -6.10
C GLU A 55 -4.96 -8.33 -6.73
N LYS A 56 -5.14 -7.24 -7.48
CA LYS A 56 -4.01 -6.48 -8.05
C LYS A 56 -3.10 -5.90 -6.97
N ASN A 57 -3.68 -5.31 -5.91
CA ASN A 57 -2.89 -4.79 -4.79
C ASN A 57 -2.07 -5.90 -4.13
N ARG A 58 -2.65 -7.07 -3.88
CA ARG A 58 -1.92 -8.21 -3.31
C ARG A 58 -0.78 -8.70 -4.22
N SER A 59 -1.01 -8.73 -5.53
CA SER A 59 0.02 -9.08 -6.51
C SER A 59 1.18 -8.06 -6.50
N LEU A 60 0.85 -6.77 -6.51
CA LEU A 60 1.83 -5.68 -6.45
C LEU A 60 2.62 -5.69 -5.13
N GLU A 61 1.98 -6.00 -4.01
CA GLU A 61 2.66 -6.17 -2.73
C GLU A 61 3.67 -7.32 -2.76
N ALA A 62 3.30 -8.47 -3.33
CA ALA A 62 4.20 -9.61 -3.50
C ALA A 62 5.39 -9.28 -4.40
N GLU A 63 5.16 -8.58 -5.52
CA GLU A 63 6.23 -8.10 -6.40
C GLU A 63 7.15 -7.11 -5.68
N ASN A 64 6.58 -6.17 -4.92
CA ASN A 64 7.34 -5.20 -4.15
C ASN A 64 8.26 -5.88 -3.11
N GLN A 65 7.77 -6.92 -2.44
CA GLN A 65 8.59 -7.73 -1.53
C GLN A 65 9.71 -8.47 -2.26
N ASN A 66 9.43 -9.01 -3.45
CA ASN A 66 10.45 -9.66 -4.28
C ASN A 66 11.55 -8.67 -4.71
N LEU A 67 11.15 -7.46 -5.14
CA LEU A 67 12.09 -6.40 -5.53
C LEU A 67 12.95 -5.95 -4.35
N LYS A 68 12.35 -5.76 -3.17
CA LYS A 68 13.09 -5.43 -1.94
C LYS A 68 14.13 -6.50 -1.59
N PHE A 69 13.76 -7.77 -1.69
CA PHE A 69 14.70 -8.87 -1.47
C PHE A 69 15.87 -8.83 -2.47
N ARG A 70 15.58 -8.66 -3.77
CA ARG A 70 16.64 -8.56 -4.80
C ARG A 70 17.57 -7.38 -4.54
N LEU A 71 17.02 -6.23 -4.15
CA LEU A 71 17.81 -5.06 -3.80
C LEU A 71 18.73 -5.33 -2.60
N ALA A 72 18.24 -5.98 -1.56
CA ALA A 72 19.05 -6.36 -0.40
C ALA A 72 20.22 -7.26 -0.80
N VAL A 73 19.97 -8.31 -1.59
CA VAL A 73 21.02 -9.21 -2.09
C VAL A 73 22.05 -8.45 -2.93
N MET A 74 21.61 -7.54 -3.81
CA MET A 74 22.53 -6.72 -4.60
C MET A 74 23.37 -5.77 -3.74
N GLN A 75 22.79 -5.19 -2.69
CA GLN A 75 23.51 -4.35 -1.73
C GLN A 75 24.61 -5.15 -1.01
N ASP A 76 24.30 -6.38 -0.58
CA ASP A 76 25.27 -7.26 0.07
C ASP A 76 26.40 -7.67 -0.88
N MET A 77 26.07 -8.02 -2.14
CA MET A 77 27.08 -8.33 -3.16
C MET A 77 27.99 -7.14 -3.47
N LEU A 78 27.44 -5.93 -3.53
CA LEU A 78 28.22 -4.70 -3.72
C LEU A 78 29.14 -4.42 -2.52
N ALA A 79 28.64 -4.62 -1.30
CA ALA A 79 29.46 -4.48 -0.10
C ALA A 79 30.61 -5.49 -0.08
N GLY A 80 30.35 -6.76 -0.42
CA GLY A 80 31.37 -7.79 -0.57
C GLY A 80 32.42 -7.42 -1.63
N THR A 81 31.98 -7.02 -2.81
CA THR A 81 32.87 -6.60 -3.91
C THR A 81 33.74 -5.41 -3.50
N LYS A 82 33.19 -4.43 -2.78
CA LYS A 82 33.94 -3.28 -2.27
C LYS A 82 34.99 -3.71 -1.25
N LEU A 83 34.67 -4.64 -0.36
CA LEU A 83 35.64 -5.21 0.60
C LEU A 83 36.78 -5.94 -0.13
N ASP A 84 36.46 -6.73 -1.14
CA ASP A 84 37.46 -7.44 -1.94
C ASP A 84 38.38 -6.47 -2.69
N MET A 85 37.82 -5.40 -3.25
CA MET A 85 38.59 -4.33 -3.89
C MET A 85 39.56 -3.64 -2.93
N ILE A 86 39.11 -3.33 -1.70
CA ILE A 86 39.97 -2.74 -0.67
C ILE A 86 41.12 -3.69 -0.29
N LYS A 87 40.84 -4.99 -0.14
CA LYS A 87 41.88 -5.99 0.15
C LYS A 87 42.90 -6.09 -0.97
N LEU A 88 42.45 -6.08 -2.23
CA LEU A 88 43.34 -6.09 -3.40
C LEU A 88 44.23 -4.83 -3.46
N GLN A 89 43.66 -3.65 -3.22
CA GLN A 89 44.45 -2.40 -3.14
C GLN A 89 45.50 -2.46 -2.03
N ALA A 90 45.17 -3.01 -0.86
CA ALA A 90 46.10 -3.18 0.23
C ALA A 90 47.23 -4.19 -0.07
N GLN A 91 46.99 -5.16 -0.94
CA GLN A 91 47.99 -6.12 -1.41
C GLN A 91 48.90 -5.54 -2.50
N LEU A 92 48.37 -4.71 -3.41
CA LEU A 92 49.11 -4.06 -4.49
C LEU A 92 49.88 -2.81 -4.06
N GLY A 93 49.50 -2.19 -2.95
CA GLY A 93 50.16 -1.01 -2.37
C GLY A 93 51.35 -1.32 -1.45
N LYS A 94 51.82 -2.57 -1.43
CA LYS A 94 53.09 -3.01 -0.82
C LYS A 94 54.06 -3.43 -1.91
#